data_AF-A0A660CHK8-F1
#
_entry.id   AF-A0A660CHK8-F1
#
_cell.length_a   1.000
_cell.length_b   1.000
_cell.length_c   1.000
_cell.angle_alpha   90.00
_cell.angle_beta   90.00
_cell.angle_gamma   90.00
#
_symmetry.space_group_name_H-M   'P 1'
#
loop_
_entity.id
_entity.type
_entity.pdbx_description
1 polymer ?
#
loop_
_entity_poly.entity_id
_entity_poly.type
_entity_poly.pdbx_seq_one_letter_code
_entity_poly.pdbx_strand_id
1 'polypeptide(L)'
;MRTLYFTARTVTAAELQRFGSVYDVVERSALDDAALDVARSIAAKDTRVIRAAKEALNGIDTQDVHRSYRFEQGFTFELNLMGASDEARQAFLDEKGA
;
A
#
# COMPACT_ATOMS: atom_id res chain seq x y z
N MET A 1 8.60 -6.20 -3.25
CA MET A 1 7.62 -5.83 -4.28
C MET A 1 7.57 -6.80 -5.45
N ARG A 2 8.61 -6.92 -6.29
CA ARG A 2 8.58 -7.73 -7.53
C ARG A 2 8.10 -9.18 -7.35
N THR A 3 8.58 -9.87 -6.32
CA THR A 3 8.12 -11.24 -6.00
C THR A 3 6.62 -11.30 -5.71
N LEU A 4 6.07 -10.36 -4.94
CA LEU A 4 4.63 -10.32 -4.65
C LEU A 4 3.83 -10.06 -5.93
N TYR A 5 4.33 -9.18 -6.78
CA TYR A 5 3.68 -8.81 -8.04
C TYR A 5 3.52 -10.00 -9.02
N PHE A 6 4.49 -10.93 -9.03
CA PHE A 6 4.44 -12.09 -9.93
C PHE A 6 3.83 -13.35 -9.32
N THR A 7 3.90 -13.50 -8.01
CA THR A 7 3.45 -14.74 -7.35
C THR A 7 2.07 -14.63 -6.72
N ALA A 8 1.56 -13.41 -6.53
CA ALA A 8 0.33 -13.14 -5.79
C ALA A 8 0.27 -13.84 -4.41
N ARG A 9 1.43 -14.21 -3.84
CA ARG A 9 1.49 -14.91 -2.56
C ARG A 9 0.97 -14.02 -1.44
N THR A 10 0.40 -14.65 -0.43
CA THR A 10 0.08 -13.95 0.82
C THR A 10 1.36 -13.54 1.55
N VAL A 11 1.30 -12.39 2.22
CA VAL A 11 2.37 -11.86 3.06
C VAL A 11 1.76 -11.38 4.37
N THR A 12 2.42 -11.70 5.48
CA THR A 12 1.96 -11.33 6.82
C THR A 12 2.32 -9.89 7.16
N ALA A 13 1.60 -9.28 8.11
CA ALA A 13 1.94 -7.95 8.62
C ALA A 13 3.36 -7.91 9.21
N ALA A 14 3.80 -8.98 9.88
CA ALA A 14 5.15 -9.10 10.44
C ALA A 14 6.25 -9.13 9.37
N GLU A 15 6.01 -9.75 8.21
CA GLU A 15 6.95 -9.68 7.07
C GLU A 15 6.99 -8.27 6.48
N LEU A 16 5.83 -7.61 6.33
CA LEU A 16 5.76 -6.23 5.82
C LEU A 16 6.43 -5.21 6.75
N GLN A 17 6.37 -5.42 8.07
CA GLN A 17 7.09 -4.61 9.04
C GLN A 17 8.60 -4.70 8.83
N ARG A 18 9.14 -5.92 8.62
CA ARG A 18 10.57 -6.11 8.34
C ARG A 18 11.02 -5.44 7.04
N PHE A 19 10.12 -5.33 6.05
CA PHE A 19 10.40 -4.60 4.82
C PHE A 19 10.23 -3.07 4.95
N GLY A 20 9.72 -2.58 6.08
CA GLY A 20 9.47 -1.17 6.33
C GLY A 20 8.19 -0.62 5.69
N SER A 21 7.33 -1.46 5.12
CA SER A 21 6.03 -1.04 4.58
C SER A 21 4.97 -0.86 5.66
N VAL A 22 5.14 -1.52 6.81
CA VAL A 22 4.29 -1.37 8.00
C VAL A 22 5.16 -0.79 9.11
N TYR A 23 4.65 0.24 9.80
CA TYR A 23 5.37 0.89 10.90
C TYR A 23 5.48 -0.02 12.13
N ASP A 24 4.36 -0.60 12.57
CA ASP A 24 4.32 -1.52 13.70
C ASP A 24 3.20 -2.56 13.57
N VAL A 25 3.34 -3.69 14.28
CA VAL A 25 2.36 -4.79 14.31
C VAL A 25 1.96 -5.05 15.74
N VAL A 26 0.70 -4.78 16.05
CA VAL A 26 0.12 -4.92 17.39
C VAL A 26 -1.08 -5.86 17.39
N GLU A 27 -1.48 -6.31 18.58
CA GLU A 27 -2.76 -7.01 18.76
C GLU A 27 -3.93 -6.13 18.30
N ARG A 28 -4.97 -6.75 17.74
CA ARG A 28 -6.11 -6.03 17.15
C ARG A 28 -6.76 -5.05 18.12
N SER A 29 -6.83 -5.39 19.40
CA SER A 29 -7.42 -4.52 20.44
C SER A 29 -6.60 -3.26 20.73
N ALA A 30 -5.32 -3.23 20.36
CA ALA A 30 -4.42 -2.10 20.58
C ALA A 30 -4.20 -1.23 19.32
N LEU A 31 -4.84 -1.56 18.20
CA LEU A 31 -4.60 -0.91 16.90
C LEU A 31 -4.84 0.60 16.95
N ASP A 32 -5.99 1.02 17.49
CA ASP A 32 -6.37 2.44 17.53
C ASP A 32 -5.44 3.23 18.45
N ASP A 33 -5.09 2.67 19.61
CA ASP A 33 -4.18 3.31 20.56
C ASP A 33 -2.79 3.50 19.96
N ALA A 34 -2.24 2.46 19.32
CA ALA A 34 -0.94 2.51 18.66
C ALA A 34 -0.91 3.53 17.51
N ALA A 35 -1.98 3.58 16.69
CA ALA A 35 -2.09 4.57 15.62
C ALA A 35 -2.17 6.01 16.16
N LEU A 36 -2.93 6.21 17.24
CA LEU A 36 -3.07 7.52 17.86
C LEU A 36 -1.80 7.96 18.60
N ASP A 37 -0.99 7.04 19.13
CA ASP A 37 0.32 7.37 19.70
C ASP A 37 1.26 7.99 18.68
N VAL A 38 1.31 7.41 17.46
CA VAL A 38 2.07 7.99 16.35
C VAL A 38 1.53 9.39 16.02
N ALA A 39 0.21 9.53 15.89
CA ALA A 39 -0.42 10.82 15.58
C ALA A 39 -0.13 11.88 16.66
N ARG A 40 -0.22 11.52 17.94
CA ARG A 40 0.14 12.37 19.08
C ARG A 40 1.60 12.82 19.01
N SER A 41 2.52 11.90 18.68
CA SER A 41 3.95 12.21 18.57
C SER A 41 4.24 13.25 17.48
N ILE A 42 3.52 13.19 16.36
CA ILE A 42 3.61 14.14 15.24
C ILE A 42 2.96 15.47 15.63
N ALA A 43 1.77 15.42 16.23
CA ALA A 43 1.01 16.62 16.63
C ALA A 43 1.72 17.44 17.72
N ALA A 44 2.60 16.83 18.51
CA ALA A 44 3.43 17.52 19.50
C ALA A 44 4.55 18.39 18.88
N LYS A 45 4.77 18.33 17.56
CA LYS A 45 5.79 19.13 16.85
C LYS A 45 5.19 20.41 16.27
N ASP A 46 6.04 21.40 15.96
CA ASP A 46 5.58 22.61 15.24
C ASP A 46 4.99 22.21 13.88
N THR A 47 3.73 22.56 13.66
CA THR A 47 2.99 22.17 12.44
C THR A 47 3.62 22.72 11.16
N ARG A 48 4.26 23.89 11.21
CA ARG A 48 4.98 24.46 10.06
C ARG A 48 6.18 23.61 9.70
N VAL A 49 6.90 23.11 10.71
CA VAL A 49 8.06 22.22 10.52
C VAL A 49 7.62 20.88 9.92
N ILE A 50 6.57 20.26 10.45
CA ILE A 50 6.07 18.98 9.91
C ILE A 50 5.60 19.13 8.46
N ARG A 51 4.90 20.22 8.13
CA ARG A 51 4.47 20.49 6.75
C ARG A 51 5.66 20.69 5.82
N ALA A 52 6.65 21.51 6.21
CA ALA A 52 7.86 21.71 5.42
C ALA A 52 8.66 20.41 5.22
N ALA A 53 8.78 19.59 6.26
CA ALA A 53 9.46 18.30 6.17
C ALA A 53 8.74 17.34 5.21
N LYS A 54 7.40 17.28 5.25
CA LYS A 54 6.60 16.50 4.31
C LYS A 54 6.79 16.96 2.87
N GLU A 55 6.72 18.27 2.63
CA GLU A 55 6.95 18.85 1.30
C GLU A 55 8.37 18.55 0.79
N ALA A 56 9.38 18.67 1.64
CA ALA A 56 10.75 18.32 1.29
C ALA A 56 10.89 16.85 0.88
N LEU A 57 10.31 15.92 1.66
CA LEU A 57 10.34 14.49 1.36
C LEU A 57 9.62 14.17 0.05
N ASN A 58 8.44 14.74 -0.18
CA ASN A 58 7.72 14.59 -1.46
C ASN A 58 8.53 15.13 -2.64
N GLY A 59 9.28 16.23 -2.44
CA GLY A 59 10.06 16.87 -3.50
C GLY A 59 11.38 16.18 -3.84
N ILE A 60 11.96 15.41 -2.90
CA ILE A 60 13.21 14.66 -3.13
C ILE A 60 12.97 13.16 -3.37
N ASP A 61 11.72 12.70 -3.32
CA ASP A 61 11.41 11.31 -3.63
C ASP A 61 11.84 11.00 -5.07
N THR A 62 12.62 9.93 -5.22
CA THR A 62 13.11 9.49 -6.52
C THR A 62 11.98 8.95 -7.42
N GLN A 63 10.84 8.59 -6.84
CA GLN A 63 9.69 8.08 -7.56
C GLN A 63 8.69 9.20 -7.86
N ASP A 64 8.46 9.47 -9.14
CA ASP A 64 7.32 10.27 -9.58
C ASP A 64 6.03 9.45 -9.41
N VAL A 65 5.41 9.56 -8.24
CA VAL A 65 4.25 8.75 -7.85
C VAL A 65 3.10 8.88 -8.83
N HIS A 66 2.81 10.09 -9.32
CA HIS A 66 1.68 10.30 -10.24
C HIS A 66 1.93 9.67 -11.60
N ARG A 67 3.13 9.85 -12.16
CA ARG A 67 3.50 9.22 -13.42
C ARG A 67 3.58 7.71 -13.31
N SER A 68 4.24 7.19 -12.27
CA SER A 68 4.41 5.76 -12.03
C SER A 68 3.06 5.08 -11.81
N TYR A 69 2.17 5.66 -11.02
CA TYR A 69 0.82 5.13 -10.81
C TYR A 69 0.00 5.13 -12.10
N ARG A 70 0.07 6.20 -12.90
CA ARG A 70 -0.63 6.25 -14.20
C ARG A 70 -0.08 5.20 -15.18
N PHE A 71 1.22 4.95 -15.16
CA PHE A 71 1.86 3.93 -15.99
C PHE A 71 1.40 2.52 -15.59
N GLU A 72 1.43 2.20 -14.30
CA GLU A 72 0.93 0.92 -13.78
C GLU A 72 -0.55 0.69 -14.12
N GLN A 73 -1.40 1.70 -13.86
CA GLN A 73 -2.83 1.62 -14.13
C GLN A 73 -3.17 1.47 -15.62
N GLY A 74 -2.29 1.90 -16.52
CA GLY A 74 -2.45 1.66 -17.95
C GLY A 74 -2.52 0.17 -18.28
N PHE A 75 -1.65 -0.64 -17.69
CA PHE A 75 -1.67 -2.09 -17.89
C PHE A 75 -2.90 -2.73 -17.26
N THR A 76 -3.33 -2.28 -16.07
CA THR A 76 -4.58 -2.74 -15.46
C THR A 76 -5.77 -2.47 -16.38
N PHE A 77 -5.82 -1.29 -17.01
CA PHE A 77 -6.86 -0.96 -17.97
C PHE A 77 -6.79 -1.83 -19.24
N GLU A 78 -5.60 -2.02 -19.81
CA GLU A 78 -5.40 -2.89 -20.98
C GLU A 78 -5.84 -4.34 -20.70
N LEU A 79 -5.47 -4.90 -19.54
CA LEU A 79 -5.88 -6.25 -19.13
C LEU A 79 -7.40 -6.40 -18.99
N ASN A 80 -8.08 -5.36 -18.49
CA ASN A 80 -9.54 -5.32 -18.45
C ASN A 80 -10.14 -5.32 -19.87
N LEU A 81 -9.60 -4.49 -20.78
CA LEU A 81 -10.07 -4.47 -22.18
C LEU A 81 -9.83 -5.79 -22.91
N MET A 82 -8.77 -6.51 -22.56
CA MET A 82 -8.46 -7.84 -23.10
C MET A 82 -9.32 -8.96 -22.50
N GLY A 83 -10.19 -8.68 -21.52
CA GLY A 83 -11.08 -9.66 -20.89
C GLY A 83 -10.44 -10.52 -19.80
N ALA A 84 -9.13 -10.43 -19.59
CA ALA A 84 -8.40 -11.27 -18.63
C ALA A 84 -8.92 -11.13 -17.18
N SER A 85 -9.36 -9.93 -16.81
CA SER A 85 -9.93 -9.69 -15.48
C SER A 85 -11.29 -10.35 -15.27
N ASP A 86 -12.13 -10.39 -16.29
CA ASP A 86 -13.44 -11.05 -16.23
C ASP A 86 -13.29 -12.57 -16.16
N GLU A 87 -12.39 -13.14 -16.97
CA GLU A 87 -12.08 -14.58 -16.96
C GLU A 87 -11.57 -15.02 -15.57
N ALA A 88 -10.59 -14.32 -15.01
CA ALA A 88 -10.02 -14.63 -13.70
C ALA A 88 -11.06 -14.51 -12.57
N ARG A 89 -11.93 -13.49 -12.64
CA ARG A 89 -13.01 -13.31 -11.67
C ARG A 89 -14.02 -14.46 -11.74
N GLN A 90 -14.42 -14.86 -12.96
CA GLN A 90 -15.38 -15.95 -13.13
C GLN A 90 -14.82 -17.26 -12.58
N ALA A 91 -13.56 -17.60 -12.91
CA ALA A 91 -12.89 -18.79 -12.39
C ALA A 91 -12.87 -18.83 -10.85
N PHE A 92 -12.58 -17.69 -10.20
CA PHE A 92 -12.60 -17.59 -8.74
C PHE A 92 -14.01 -17.81 -8.15
N LEU A 93 -15.05 -17.28 -8.79
CA LEU A 93 -16.43 -17.48 -8.34
C LEU A 93 -16.87 -18.93 -8.51
N ASP A 94 -16.51 -19.57 -9.62
CA ASP A 94 -16.82 -20.97 -9.89
C ASP A 94 -16.14 -21.89 -8.87
N GLU A 95 -14.89 -21.62 -8.47
CA GLU A 95 -14.18 -22.36 -7.43
C GLU A 95 -14.75 -22.14 -6.02
N LYS A 96 -15.35 -20.98 -5.74
CA LYS A 96 -15.97 -20.64 -4.44
C LYS A 96 -17.42 -21.10 -4.33
N GLY A 97 -18.09 -21.31 -5.46
CA GLY A 97 -19.48 -21.76 -5.55
C GLY A 97 -19.64 -23.29 -5.67
N ALA A 98 -18.56 -24.02 -5.92
CA ALA A 98 -18.47 -25.48 -5.87
C ALA A 98 -18.16 -26.00 -4.45
#